data_AF-A0A920AH52-F1
#
_entry.id   AF-A0A920AH52-F1
#
_cell.length_a   1.000
_cell.length_b   1.000
_cell.length_c   1.000
_cell.angle_alpha   90.00
_cell.angle_beta   90.00
_cell.angle_gamma   90.00
#
_symmetry.space_group_name_H-M   'P 1'
#
loop_
_entity.id
_entity.type
_entity.pdbx_description
1 polymer ?
#
loop_
_entity_poly.entity_id
_entity_poly.type
_entity_poly.pdbx_seq_one_letter_code
_entity_poly.pdbx_strand_id
1 'polypeptide(L)'
;MNNQNLINFNFRQLKTILSLYFFTLGTCLLGLSVYLFLESTNFLEQSITTWSGQSLFWSLLIFFAALFLLFLPIEFFNSFKFVNSSFADLIANITFAILTSLFFLIFFQILLPSNTIILQEVVSLTRANSFSGFIVIPILIFILNNFERKFSELRRFSFGIILLVWILASQFFI
;
A
#
# COMPACT_ATOMS: atom_id res chain seq x y z
N MET A 1 -26.02 -10.08 33.93
CA MET A 1 -25.05 -10.82 33.09
C MET A 1 -24.84 -10.02 31.82
N ASN A 2 -23.80 -9.18 31.76
CA ASN A 2 -23.53 -8.31 30.63
C ASN A 2 -22.75 -9.08 29.55
N ASN A 3 -23.39 -9.35 28.41
CA ASN A 3 -22.73 -9.75 27.18
C ASN A 3 -22.01 -8.53 26.58
N GLN A 4 -20.77 -8.26 27.01
CA GLN A 4 -19.96 -7.15 26.47
C GLN A 4 -18.88 -7.57 25.46
N ASN A 5 -18.78 -8.85 25.08
CA ASN A 5 -17.65 -9.32 24.26
C ASN A 5 -18.10 -10.00 22.96
N LEU A 6 -18.75 -9.28 22.05
CA LEU A 6 -19.10 -9.85 20.74
C LEU A 6 -18.35 -9.25 19.55
N ILE A 7 -17.79 -8.04 19.64
CA ILE A 7 -16.87 -7.53 18.62
C ILE A 7 -15.89 -6.56 19.27
N ASN A 8 -14.83 -7.08 19.89
CA ASN A 8 -13.70 -6.22 20.22
C ASN A 8 -12.93 -5.98 18.92
N PHE A 9 -13.40 -5.02 18.11
CA PHE A 9 -12.71 -4.60 16.89
C PHE A 9 -11.26 -4.26 17.26
N ASN A 10 -10.33 -5.10 16.79
CA ASN A 10 -8.94 -4.95 17.16
C ASN A 10 -8.34 -3.83 16.31
N PHE A 11 -8.48 -2.58 16.77
CA PHE A 11 -7.94 -1.39 16.10
C PHE A 11 -6.47 -1.52 15.73
N ARG A 12 -5.71 -2.36 16.44
CA ARG A 12 -4.32 -2.68 16.12
C ARG A 12 -4.14 -3.36 14.75
N GLN A 13 -5.03 -4.28 14.40
CA GLN A 13 -5.00 -5.01 13.12
C GLN A 13 -5.29 -4.04 11.96
N LEU A 14 -6.31 -3.20 12.12
CA LEU A 14 -6.64 -2.14 11.16
C LEU A 14 -5.47 -1.15 10.99
N LYS A 15 -4.85 -0.67 12.09
CA LYS A 15 -3.66 0.19 12.02
C LYS A 15 -2.49 -0.47 11.28
N THR A 16 -2.28 -1.77 11.47
CA THR A 16 -1.19 -2.51 10.81
C THR A 16 -1.41 -2.58 9.30
N ILE A 17 -2.65 -2.82 8.88
CA ILE A 17 -3.02 -2.91 7.46
C ILE A 17 -3.01 -1.53 6.80
N LEU A 18 -3.51 -0.49 7.49
CA LEU A 18 -3.38 0.89 7.01
C LEU A 18 -1.90 1.28 6.84
N SER A 19 -1.05 0.92 7.80
CA SER A 19 0.39 1.16 7.71
C SER A 19 1.00 0.54 6.45
N LEU A 20 0.66 -0.73 6.17
CA LEU A 20 1.11 -1.39 4.95
C LEU A 20 0.61 -0.69 3.69
N TYR A 21 -0.68 -0.37 3.63
CA TYR A 21 -1.28 0.25 2.46
C TYR A 21 -0.62 1.59 2.11
N PHE A 22 -0.39 2.44 3.12
CA PHE A 22 0.27 3.73 2.91
C PHE A 22 1.76 3.58 2.62
N PHE A 23 2.45 2.61 3.23
CA PHE A 23 3.83 2.34 2.85
C PHE A 23 3.94 1.92 1.39
N THR A 24 3.09 1.00 0.93
CA THR A 24 3.15 0.52 -0.45
C THR A 24 2.82 1.62 -1.43
N LEU A 25 1.73 2.36 -1.22
CA LEU A 25 1.33 3.48 -2.06
C LEU A 25 2.42 4.57 -2.10
N GLY A 26 3.01 4.90 -0.94
CA GLY A 26 4.08 5.90 -0.85
C GLY A 26 5.34 5.46 -1.59
N THR A 27 5.73 4.18 -1.49
CA THR A 27 6.87 3.64 -2.25
C THR A 27 6.61 3.62 -3.75
N CYS A 28 5.41 3.28 -4.20
CA CYS A 28 5.04 3.32 -5.62
C CYS A 28 5.08 4.75 -6.18
N LEU A 29 4.55 5.73 -5.44
CA LEU A 29 4.62 7.14 -5.83
C LEU A 29 6.06 7.68 -5.85
N LEU A 30 6.90 7.26 -4.90
CA LEU A 30 8.33 7.58 -4.95
C LEU A 30 8.99 7.00 -6.22
N GLY A 31 8.64 5.76 -6.60
CA GLY A 31 9.11 5.15 -7.85
C GLY A 31 8.73 5.98 -9.07
N LEU A 32 7.48 6.46 -9.15
CA LEU A 32 7.02 7.35 -10.22
C LEU A 32 7.77 8.68 -10.22
N SER A 33 8.02 9.26 -9.05
CA SER A 33 8.80 10.50 -8.92
C SER A 33 10.22 10.34 -9.47
N VAL A 34 10.90 9.24 -9.16
CA VAL A 34 12.23 8.93 -9.70
C VAL A 34 12.19 8.72 -11.20
N TYR A 35 11.15 8.04 -11.72
CA TYR A 35 10.96 7.87 -13.16
C TYR A 35 10.87 9.22 -13.89
N LEU A 36 10.01 10.13 -13.41
CA LEU A 36 9.88 11.48 -13.98
C LEU A 36 11.18 12.29 -13.83
N PHE A 37 11.92 12.11 -12.74
CA PHE A 37 13.22 12.76 -12.59
C PHE A 37 14.18 12.33 -13.71
N LEU A 38 14.25 11.04 -14.01
CA LEU A 38 15.10 10.50 -15.08
C LEU A 38 14.67 10.99 -16.47
N GLU A 39 13.35 11.06 -16.71
CA GLU A 39 12.78 11.65 -17.93
C GLU A 39 13.18 13.12 -18.09
N SER A 40 13.20 13.90 -16.99
CA SER A 40 13.60 15.32 -17.02
C SER A 40 15.07 15.55 -17.40
N THR A 41 15.95 14.62 -17.01
CA THR A 41 17.38 14.64 -17.33
C THR A 41 17.70 14.10 -18.73
N ASN A 42 16.70 13.69 -19.50
CA ASN A 42 16.84 13.02 -20.80
C ASN A 42 17.67 11.71 -20.73
N PHE A 43 17.72 11.04 -19.56
CA PHE A 43 18.26 9.68 -19.48
C PHE A 43 17.30 8.65 -20.08
N LEU A 44 16.00 8.99 -20.17
CA LEU A 44 14.93 8.21 -20.77
C LEU A 44 14.19 9.07 -21.81
N GLU A 45 13.55 8.41 -22.78
CA GLU A 45 12.67 9.10 -23.72
C GLU A 45 11.42 9.64 -23.02
N GLN A 46 11.00 10.84 -23.42
CA GLN A 46 9.83 11.51 -22.86
C GLN A 46 8.56 10.83 -23.38
N SER A 47 7.85 10.12 -22.49
CA SER A 47 6.63 9.37 -22.81
C SER A 47 5.40 9.88 -22.06
N ILE A 48 5.59 10.42 -20.86
CA ILE A 48 4.51 10.90 -19.99
C ILE A 48 4.37 12.42 -20.11
N THR A 49 5.48 13.12 -20.33
CA THR A 49 5.53 14.59 -20.33
C THR A 49 5.98 15.14 -21.69
N THR A 50 5.59 16.38 -22.00
CA THR A 50 5.91 17.00 -23.30
C THR A 50 7.21 17.82 -23.28
N TRP A 51 7.72 18.16 -22.10
CA TRP A 51 8.96 18.91 -21.92
C TRP A 51 9.59 18.62 -20.55
N SER A 52 10.92 18.70 -20.48
CA SER A 52 11.72 18.40 -19.28
C SER A 52 11.35 19.24 -18.06
N GLY A 53 11.00 20.52 -18.23
CA GLY A 53 10.58 21.39 -17.13
C GLY A 53 9.30 20.92 -16.43
N GLN A 54 8.33 20.43 -17.22
CA GLN A 54 7.11 19.83 -16.69
C GLN A 54 7.44 18.56 -15.90
N SER A 55 8.29 17.71 -16.45
CA SER A 55 8.69 16.45 -15.80
C SER A 55 9.36 16.68 -14.44
N LEU A 56 10.30 17.63 -14.37
CA LEU A 56 10.99 17.98 -13.12
C LEU A 56 10.02 18.52 -12.08
N PHE A 57 9.10 19.41 -12.49
CA PHE A 57 8.09 19.96 -11.58
C PHE A 57 7.20 18.87 -10.97
N TRP A 58 6.69 17.95 -11.79
CA TRP A 58 5.84 16.86 -11.32
C TRP A 58 6.61 15.82 -10.50
N SER A 59 7.88 15.56 -10.85
CA SER A 59 8.77 14.70 -10.06
C SER A 59 8.89 15.21 -8.63
N LEU A 60 9.17 16.51 -8.43
CA LEU A 60 9.28 17.13 -7.11
C LEU A 60 7.95 17.13 -6.36
N LEU A 61 6.84 17.45 -7.04
CA LEU A 61 5.52 17.45 -6.43
C LEU A 61 5.17 16.06 -5.88
N ILE A 62 5.32 15.03 -6.71
CA ILE A 62 5.03 13.64 -6.33
C ILE A 62 6.03 13.16 -5.27
N PHE A 63 7.29 13.59 -5.33
CA PHE A 63 8.31 13.26 -4.32
C PHE A 63 7.87 13.69 -2.91
N PHE A 64 7.51 14.97 -2.75
CA PHE A 64 7.07 15.49 -1.46
C PHE A 64 5.74 14.88 -1.00
N ALA A 65 4.80 14.65 -1.93
CA ALA A 65 3.56 13.95 -1.62
C ALA A 65 3.81 12.52 -1.12
N ALA A 66 4.74 11.80 -1.75
CA ALA A 66 5.09 10.44 -1.38
C ALA A 66 5.82 10.39 -0.02
N LEU A 67 6.74 11.33 0.25
CA LEU A 67 7.37 11.47 1.57
C LEU A 67 6.34 11.72 2.68
N PHE A 68 5.39 12.63 2.45
CA PHE A 68 4.30 12.89 3.39
C PHE A 68 3.47 11.63 3.66
N LEU A 69 3.17 10.87 2.61
CA LEU A 69 2.38 9.66 2.73
C LEU A 69 3.13 8.53 3.46
N LEU A 70 4.44 8.41 3.24
CA LEU A 70 5.31 7.46 3.97
C LEU A 70 5.50 7.83 5.44
N PHE A 71 5.37 9.11 5.78
CA PHE A 71 5.40 9.58 7.15
C PHE A 71 4.16 9.14 7.95
N LEU A 72 2.99 9.00 7.30
CA LEU A 72 1.73 8.67 7.99
C LEU A 72 1.80 7.37 8.83
N PRO A 73 2.31 6.23 8.30
CA PRO A 73 2.47 5.02 9.10
C PRO A 73 3.43 5.13 10.28
N ILE A 74 4.50 5.91 10.10
CA ILE A 74 5.58 6.05 11.08
C ILE A 74 5.05 6.81 12.29
N GLU A 75 4.34 7.91 12.07
CA GLU A 75 3.90 8.81 13.13
C GLU A 75 2.55 8.39 13.74
N PHE A 76 1.53 8.08 12.91
CA PHE A 76 0.15 7.96 13.40
C PHE A 76 -0.28 6.53 13.72
N PHE A 77 0.18 5.54 12.96
CA PHE A 77 -0.27 4.15 13.13
C PHE A 77 0.67 3.35 14.04
N ASN A 78 1.98 3.47 13.83
CA ASN A 78 3.05 2.90 14.66
C ASN A 78 2.81 1.42 15.06
N SER A 79 2.34 0.61 14.11
CA SER A 79 2.07 -0.81 14.33
C SER A 79 2.62 -1.65 13.17
N PHE A 80 3.81 -2.21 13.36
CA PHE A 80 4.56 -2.94 12.33
C PHE A 80 4.67 -4.45 12.61
N LYS A 81 3.69 -5.01 13.34
CA LYS A 81 3.69 -6.43 13.72
C LYS A 81 2.30 -7.03 13.59
N PHE A 82 2.20 -8.11 12.82
CA PHE A 82 1.00 -8.91 12.76
C PHE A 82 0.80 -9.70 14.06
N VAL A 83 -0.44 -9.70 14.55
CA VAL A 83 -0.88 -10.54 15.66
C VAL A 83 -1.89 -11.52 15.09
N ASN A 84 -1.41 -12.74 14.83
CA ASN A 84 -2.22 -13.87 14.37
C ASN A 84 -2.12 -15.01 15.39
N SER A 85 -2.66 -14.78 16.59
CA SER A 85 -2.70 -15.79 17.66
C SER A 85 -3.83 -16.81 17.47
N SER A 86 -4.97 -16.35 16.96
CA SER A 86 -6.17 -17.16 16.76
C SER A 86 -6.61 -17.15 15.30
N PHE A 87 -7.46 -18.10 14.92
CA PHE A 87 -8.10 -18.10 13.59
C PHE A 87 -9.02 -16.88 13.40
N ALA A 88 -9.62 -16.37 14.48
CA ALA A 88 -10.41 -15.14 14.44
C ALA A 88 -9.54 -13.92 14.08
N ASP A 89 -8.32 -13.82 14.63
CA ASP A 89 -7.38 -12.75 14.29
C ASP A 89 -6.95 -12.80 12.81
N LEU A 90 -6.77 -14.02 12.28
CA LEU A 90 -6.44 -14.22 10.87
C LEU A 90 -7.56 -13.71 9.96
N ILE A 91 -8.80 -14.12 10.25
CA ILE A 91 -9.97 -13.66 9.49
C ILE A 91 -10.08 -12.15 9.58
N ALA A 92 -9.95 -11.57 10.77
CA ALA A 92 -10.03 -10.13 10.96
C ALA A 92 -8.97 -9.39 10.12
N ASN A 93 -7.71 -9.84 10.13
CA ASN A 93 -6.66 -9.25 9.29
C ASN A 93 -6.97 -9.34 7.80
N ILE A 94 -7.51 -10.47 7.32
CA ILE A 94 -7.93 -10.64 5.93
C ILE A 94 -9.10 -9.70 5.59
N THR A 95 -10.13 -9.66 6.43
CA THR A 95 -11.29 -8.80 6.23
C THR A 95 -10.91 -7.33 6.22
N PHE A 96 -10.03 -6.89 7.13
CA PHE A 96 -9.54 -5.51 7.13
C PHE A 96 -8.68 -5.19 5.91
N ALA A 97 -7.86 -6.13 5.41
CA ALA A 97 -7.08 -5.92 4.18
C ALA A 97 -8.01 -5.69 2.98
N ILE A 98 -9.06 -6.49 2.86
CA ILE A 98 -10.08 -6.36 1.82
C ILE A 98 -10.85 -5.03 1.97
N LEU A 99 -11.34 -4.71 3.17
CA LEU A 99 -12.13 -3.50 3.36
C LEU A 99 -11.32 -2.22 3.16
N THR A 100 -10.08 -2.18 3.65
CA THR A 100 -9.21 -1.00 3.47
C THR A 100 -8.85 -0.80 2.00
N SER A 101 -8.49 -1.87 1.29
CA SER A 101 -8.18 -1.78 -0.15
C SER A 101 -9.38 -1.34 -0.99
N LEU A 102 -10.57 -1.90 -0.75
CA LEU A 102 -11.79 -1.47 -1.44
C LEU A 102 -12.18 -0.02 -1.12
N PHE A 103 -12.05 0.38 0.14
CA PHE A 103 -12.30 1.76 0.56
C PHE A 103 -11.40 2.73 -0.20
N PHE A 104 -10.09 2.49 -0.22
CA PHE A 104 -9.16 3.37 -0.92
C PHE A 104 -9.33 3.35 -2.44
N LEU A 105 -9.70 2.20 -3.01
CA LEU A 105 -10.00 2.11 -4.45
C LEU A 105 -11.10 3.09 -4.85
N ILE A 106 -12.21 3.11 -4.11
CA ILE A 106 -13.33 4.02 -4.40
C ILE A 106 -12.94 5.46 -4.05
N PHE A 107 -12.27 5.67 -2.91
CA PHE A 107 -11.84 6.99 -2.45
C PHE A 107 -10.95 7.69 -3.48
N PHE A 108 -9.91 7.03 -3.98
CA PHE A 108 -8.99 7.64 -4.95
C PHE A 108 -9.63 7.84 -6.33
N GLN A 109 -10.58 7.00 -6.74
CA GLN A 109 -11.32 7.19 -7.99
C GLN A 109 -12.18 8.46 -7.97
N ILE A 110 -12.74 8.81 -6.82
CA ILE A 110 -13.53 10.04 -6.68
C ILE A 110 -12.62 11.26 -6.55
N LEU A 111 -11.51 11.13 -5.82
CA LEU A 111 -10.63 12.25 -5.49
C LEU A 111 -9.74 12.71 -6.66
N LEU A 112 -9.25 11.79 -7.50
CA LEU A 112 -8.24 12.07 -8.52
C LEU A 112 -8.85 12.18 -9.92
N PRO A 113 -8.85 13.37 -10.55
CA PRO A 113 -9.32 13.53 -11.92
C PRO A 113 -8.30 13.01 -12.94
N SER A 114 -8.75 12.32 -13.99
CA SER A 114 -7.89 11.70 -15.01
C SER A 114 -7.59 12.61 -16.23
N ASN A 115 -7.40 13.91 -15.98
CA ASN A 115 -7.35 14.93 -17.03
C ASN A 115 -5.98 15.06 -17.73
N THR A 116 -4.90 14.67 -17.06
CA THR A 116 -3.54 14.67 -17.63
C THR A 116 -2.96 13.26 -17.58
N ILE A 117 -2.00 12.96 -18.45
CA ILE A 117 -1.35 11.63 -18.51
C ILE A 117 -0.70 11.29 -17.15
N ILE A 118 -0.07 12.28 -16.49
CA ILE A 118 0.54 12.09 -15.17
C ILE A 118 -0.50 11.70 -14.13
N LEU A 119 -1.66 12.37 -14.11
CA LEU A 119 -2.73 11.99 -13.18
C LEU A 119 -3.35 10.63 -13.54
N GLN A 120 -3.39 10.25 -14.81
CA GLN A 120 -3.81 8.91 -15.23
C GLN A 120 -2.87 7.83 -14.69
N GLU A 121 -1.56 8.09 -14.70
CA GLU A 121 -0.56 7.19 -14.09
C GLU A 121 -0.67 7.13 -12.56
N VAL A 122 -0.94 8.25 -11.90
CA VAL A 122 -1.23 8.22 -10.45
C VAL A 122 -2.50 7.41 -10.16
N VAL A 123 -3.54 7.54 -10.98
CA VAL A 123 -4.78 6.74 -10.87
C VAL A 123 -4.54 5.26 -11.18
N SER A 124 -3.71 4.90 -12.17
CA SER A 124 -3.34 3.51 -12.44
C SER A 124 -2.61 2.90 -11.24
N LEU A 125 -1.65 3.61 -10.64
CA LEU A 125 -0.91 3.18 -9.45
C LEU A 125 -1.81 2.95 -8.23
N THR A 126 -2.70 3.90 -7.93
CA THR A 126 -3.62 3.77 -6.78
C THR A 126 -4.59 2.60 -6.97
N ARG A 127 -5.07 2.36 -8.20
CA ARG A 127 -5.88 1.18 -8.53
C ARG A 127 -5.10 -0.11 -8.40
N ALA A 128 -3.90 -0.20 -8.98
CA ALA A 128 -3.04 -1.38 -8.92
C ALA A 128 -2.67 -1.74 -7.48
N ASN A 129 -2.29 -0.75 -6.66
CA ASN A 129 -2.00 -0.95 -5.23
C ASN A 129 -3.22 -1.50 -4.47
N SER A 130 -4.41 -0.98 -4.77
CA SER A 130 -5.65 -1.42 -4.13
C SER A 130 -6.09 -2.82 -4.59
N PHE A 131 -5.97 -3.15 -5.88
CA PHE A 131 -6.25 -4.50 -6.38
C PHE A 131 -5.28 -5.55 -5.85
N SER A 132 -3.98 -5.23 -5.82
CA SER A 132 -2.97 -6.07 -5.16
C SER A 132 -3.32 -6.29 -3.69
N GLY A 133 -3.73 -5.23 -2.99
CA GLY A 133 -4.20 -5.29 -1.60
C GLY A 133 -5.44 -6.14 -1.38
N PHE A 134 -6.37 -6.11 -2.33
CA PHE A 134 -7.61 -6.87 -2.28
C PHE A 134 -7.40 -8.37 -2.54
N ILE A 135 -6.50 -8.74 -3.46
CA ILE A 135 -6.34 -10.12 -3.92
C ILE A 135 -5.14 -10.80 -3.25
N VAL A 136 -3.95 -10.21 -3.40
CA VAL A 136 -2.68 -10.88 -3.08
C VAL A 136 -2.46 -10.93 -1.57
N ILE A 137 -2.80 -9.86 -0.85
CA ILE A 137 -2.51 -9.75 0.58
C ILE A 137 -3.33 -10.72 1.44
N PRO A 138 -4.65 -10.90 1.24
CA PRO A 138 -5.39 -11.96 1.92
C PRO A 138 -4.78 -13.35 1.77
N ILE A 139 -4.42 -13.71 0.54
CA ILE A 139 -3.83 -15.01 0.21
C ILE A 139 -2.48 -15.15 0.93
N LEU A 140 -1.66 -14.11 0.87
CA LEU A 140 -0.33 -14.13 1.46
C LEU A 140 -0.37 -14.17 3.00
N ILE A 141 -1.29 -13.43 3.64
CA ILE A 141 -1.52 -13.51 5.09
C ILE A 141 -1.92 -14.93 5.49
N PHE A 142 -2.79 -15.58 4.71
CA PHE A 142 -3.19 -16.97 4.95
C PHE A 142 -2.00 -17.94 4.83
N ILE A 143 -1.20 -17.81 3.77
CA ILE A 143 -0.01 -18.63 3.53
C ILE A 143 1.00 -18.44 4.67
N LEU A 144 1.35 -17.19 5.00
CA LEU A 144 2.30 -16.89 6.07
C LEU A 144 1.85 -17.43 7.41
N ASN A 145 0.57 -17.33 7.76
CA ASN A 145 0.06 -17.89 9.01
C ASN A 145 0.23 -19.42 9.10
N ASN A 146 0.10 -20.13 7.98
CA ASN A 146 0.36 -21.58 7.94
C ASN A 146 1.85 -21.91 8.10
N PHE A 147 2.73 -21.11 7.50
CA PHE A 147 4.19 -21.28 7.63
C PHE A 147 4.72 -20.87 9.00
N GLU A 148 4.16 -19.84 9.63
CA GLU A 148 4.53 -19.40 10.99
C GLU A 148 4.30 -20.49 12.04
N ARG A 149 3.31 -21.38 11.85
CA ARG A 149 3.09 -22.53 12.72
C ARG A 149 4.27 -23.52 12.68
N LYS A 150 5.03 -23.56 11.58
CA LYS A 150 6.18 -24.44 11.39
C LYS A 150 7.51 -23.74 11.72
N PHE A 151 7.63 -22.44 11.44
CA PHE A 151 8.85 -21.65 11.68
C PHE A 151 8.53 -20.38 12.47
N SER A 152 8.90 -20.36 13.75
CA SER A 152 8.60 -19.24 14.65
C SER A 152 9.34 -17.94 14.32
N GLU A 153 10.45 -18.01 13.58
CA GLU A 153 11.23 -16.85 13.15
C GLU A 153 10.51 -16.01 12.08
N LEU A 154 9.66 -16.65 11.26
CA LEU A 154 8.90 -15.95 10.21
C LEU A 154 8.05 -14.83 10.77
N ARG A 155 7.51 -14.98 11.98
CA ARG A 155 6.68 -13.97 12.65
C ARG A 155 7.38 -12.61 12.80
N ARG A 156 8.72 -12.59 12.95
CA ARG A 156 9.48 -11.34 13.05
C ARG A 156 9.57 -10.62 11.70
N PHE A 157 9.59 -11.37 10.61
CA PHE A 157 9.73 -10.86 9.25
C PHE A 157 8.41 -10.72 8.49
N SER A 158 7.30 -11.28 8.99
CA SER A 158 6.01 -11.31 8.31
C SER A 158 5.57 -9.94 7.79
N PHE A 159 5.72 -8.88 8.58
CA PHE A 159 5.37 -7.52 8.13
C PHE A 159 6.22 -7.07 6.93
N GLY A 160 7.54 -7.28 6.98
CA GLY A 160 8.44 -6.91 5.89
C GLY A 160 8.20 -7.74 4.63
N ILE A 161 7.93 -9.04 4.78
CA ILE A 161 7.60 -9.93 3.66
C ILE A 161 6.30 -9.47 2.99
N ILE A 162 5.25 -9.19 3.78
CA ILE A 162 3.97 -8.71 3.25
C ILE A 162 4.16 -7.38 2.52
N LEU A 163 4.90 -6.44 3.11
CA LEU A 163 5.18 -5.14 2.50
C LEU A 163 5.90 -5.31 1.15
N LEU A 164 6.97 -6.10 1.11
CA LEU A 164 7.74 -6.33 -0.10
C LEU A 164 6.88 -6.97 -1.19
N VAL A 165 6.12 -8.01 -0.85
CA VAL A 165 5.26 -8.68 -1.84
C VAL A 165 4.13 -7.77 -2.29
N TRP A 166 3.57 -6.92 -1.43
CA TRP A 166 2.55 -5.95 -1.84
C TRP A 166 3.12 -4.95 -2.86
N ILE A 167 4.32 -4.42 -2.63
CA ILE A 167 5.01 -3.55 -3.59
C ILE A 167 5.19 -4.29 -4.92
N LEU A 168 5.77 -5.49 -4.92
CA LEU A 168 5.99 -6.24 -6.16
C LEU A 168 4.68 -6.59 -6.88
N ALA A 169 3.67 -7.03 -6.13
CA ALA A 169 2.38 -7.35 -6.69
C ALA A 169 1.69 -6.11 -7.25
N SER A 170 1.86 -4.93 -6.66
CA SER A 170 1.35 -3.69 -7.25
C SER A 170 1.93 -3.45 -8.64
N GLN A 171 3.22 -3.78 -8.87
CA GLN A 171 3.85 -3.64 -10.18
C GLN A 171 3.30 -4.60 -11.23
N PHE A 172 2.78 -5.76 -10.81
CA PHE A 172 2.15 -6.71 -11.71
C PHE A 172 0.76 -6.25 -12.19
N PHE A 173 0.09 -5.40 -11.41
CA PHE A 173 -1.25 -4.88 -11.73
C PHE A 173 -1.24 -3.50 -12.41
N ILE A 174 -0.05 -2.88 -12.57
CA ILE A 174 0.16 -1.69 -13.42
C ILE A 174 0.26 -2.17 -14.86
#